data_AF-A0AA51L4Y3-F1
#
_entry.id   AF-A0AA51L4Y3-F1
#
_cell.length_a   1.000
_cell.length_b   1.000
_cell.length_c   1.000
_cell.angle_alpha   90.00
_cell.angle_beta   90.00
_cell.angle_gamma   90.00
#
_symmetry.space_group_name_H-M   'P 1'
#
loop_
_entity.id
_entity.type
_entity.pdbx_description
1 polymer ?
#
loop_
_entity_poly.entity_id
_entity_poly.type
_entity_poly.pdbx_seq_one_letter_code
_entity_poly.pdbx_strand_id
1 'polypeptide(L)'
;MSIKTKIKTFFFLDDEYDDTEEEYVEEAEPVKPQRQPAAKPQNVVSLQSVQKSSKVVLVEPRVYAEAQDIADHLKNRRAVVVNLQRIDHDQAKRIVDFLSGTVYAIGGDIQRIGSSIFLCTPDNVEVSGNISEIMQEHDLNDSRW
;
A
#
# COMPACT_ATOMS: atom_id res chain seq x y z
N MET A 1 -39.11 -27.79 34.26
CA MET A 1 -40.59 -27.88 34.40
C MET A 1 -41.13 -26.46 34.33
N SER A 2 -41.64 -26.01 33.17
CA SER A 2 -42.99 -26.21 32.60
C SER A 2 -44.04 -25.35 33.30
N ILE A 3 -44.40 -24.23 32.67
CA ILE A 3 -45.52 -23.37 33.08
C ILE A 3 -46.58 -23.50 31.99
N LYS A 4 -47.58 -24.30 32.33
CA LYS A 4 -48.79 -24.61 31.59
C LYS A 4 -49.84 -23.51 31.80
N THR A 5 -50.04 -22.60 30.83
CA THR A 5 -51.14 -21.61 30.95
C THR A 5 -51.90 -21.33 29.65
N LYS A 6 -51.84 -22.20 28.63
CA LYS A 6 -52.62 -21.98 27.39
C LYS A 6 -53.54 -23.13 26.99
N ILE A 7 -53.97 -23.96 27.94
CA ILE A 7 -54.96 -25.05 27.73
C ILE A 7 -56.27 -24.76 28.51
N LYS A 8 -56.39 -23.58 29.15
CA LYS A 8 -57.56 -23.22 29.97
C LYS A 8 -58.77 -22.69 29.16
N THR A 9 -58.77 -22.87 27.83
CA THR A 9 -59.88 -22.46 26.95
C THR A 9 -60.73 -23.64 26.49
N PHE A 10 -60.49 -24.85 27.00
CA PHE A 10 -61.17 -26.07 26.54
C PHE A 10 -62.34 -26.57 27.43
N PHE A 11 -62.70 -25.91 28.54
CA PHE A 11 -63.67 -26.49 29.49
C PHE A 11 -64.49 -25.49 30.32
N PHE A 12 -65.09 -24.48 29.69
CA PHE A 12 -66.24 -23.78 30.30
C PHE A 12 -67.32 -23.73 29.21
N LEU A 13 -68.29 -24.64 29.31
CA LEU A 13 -69.69 -24.31 29.67
C LEU A 13 -70.29 -23.36 28.62
N ASP A 14 -70.97 -23.88 27.60
CA ASP A 14 -72.37 -24.31 27.70
C ASP A 14 -73.24 -23.17 28.25
N ASP A 15 -73.73 -22.32 27.35
CA ASP A 15 -75.16 -22.02 27.28
C ASP A 15 -75.51 -21.23 26.00
N GLU A 16 -76.69 -21.53 25.48
CA GLU A 16 -77.54 -20.70 24.63
C GLU A 16 -77.49 -20.86 23.08
N TYR A 17 -78.63 -21.32 22.58
CA TYR A 17 -79.08 -21.49 21.20
C TYR A 17 -79.32 -20.14 20.50
N ASP A 18 -79.04 -20.03 19.20
CA ASP A 18 -80.03 -19.55 18.20
C ASP A 18 -79.63 -19.95 16.77
N ASP A 19 -80.64 -20.32 15.99
CA ASP A 19 -80.63 -20.71 14.57
C ASP A 19 -80.38 -19.50 13.66
N THR A 20 -79.57 -19.60 12.60
CA THR A 20 -79.84 -18.97 11.29
C THR A 20 -78.84 -19.34 10.18
N GLU A 21 -79.33 -20.15 9.24
CA GLU A 21 -79.25 -20.05 7.76
C GLU A 21 -77.92 -19.90 6.98
N GLU A 22 -77.90 -20.62 5.85
CA GLU A 22 -76.81 -20.88 4.90
C GLU A 22 -76.45 -19.68 3.98
N GLU A 23 -75.18 -19.52 3.59
CA GLU A 23 -74.84 -18.99 2.24
C GLU A 23 -73.43 -19.43 1.79
N TYR A 24 -73.34 -20.02 0.58
CA TYR A 24 -72.13 -20.47 -0.12
C TYR A 24 -71.50 -19.33 -0.93
N VAL A 25 -70.17 -19.08 -0.88
CA VAL A 25 -69.41 -18.60 -2.06
C VAL A 25 -67.90 -18.98 -2.01
N GLU A 26 -67.53 -19.84 -2.96
CA GLU A 26 -66.35 -19.89 -3.87
C GLU A 26 -64.88 -19.84 -3.38
N GLU A 27 -64.13 -20.79 -3.92
CA GLU A 27 -62.76 -21.24 -3.66
C GLU A 27 -61.69 -20.33 -4.29
N ALA A 28 -60.68 -19.93 -3.51
CA ALA A 28 -59.49 -19.24 -4.04
C ALA A 28 -58.21 -19.99 -3.61
N GLU A 29 -57.54 -20.63 -4.58
CA GLU A 29 -56.27 -21.33 -4.35
C GLU A 29 -55.15 -20.35 -3.92
N PRO A 30 -54.34 -20.68 -2.89
CA PRO A 30 -53.22 -19.84 -2.50
C PRO A 30 -52.01 -20.04 -3.42
N VAL A 31 -51.65 -18.98 -4.15
CA VAL A 31 -50.42 -18.90 -4.95
C VAL A 31 -49.19 -19.02 -4.03
N LYS A 32 -48.40 -20.07 -4.19
CA LYS A 32 -47.17 -20.31 -3.43
C LYS A 32 -46.09 -19.27 -3.78
N PRO A 33 -45.51 -18.54 -2.81
CA PRO A 33 -44.39 -17.65 -3.09
C PRO A 33 -43.11 -18.46 -3.39
N GLN A 34 -42.51 -18.23 -4.57
CA GLN A 34 -41.20 -18.77 -4.94
C GLN A 34 -40.12 -18.25 -3.99
N ARG A 35 -39.47 -19.17 -3.26
CA ARG A 35 -38.29 -18.89 -2.44
C ARG A 35 -37.09 -18.61 -3.34
N GLN A 36 -36.60 -17.38 -3.35
CA GLN A 36 -35.27 -17.07 -3.85
C GLN A 36 -34.21 -17.64 -2.88
N PRO A 37 -33.15 -18.30 -3.36
CA PRO A 37 -32.10 -18.80 -2.49
C PRO A 37 -31.29 -17.63 -1.92
N ALA A 38 -31.26 -17.54 -0.58
CA ALA A 38 -30.47 -16.56 0.15
C ALA A 38 -28.98 -16.76 -0.16
N ALA A 39 -28.40 -15.82 -0.90
CA ALA A 39 -26.96 -15.74 -1.13
C ALA A 39 -26.26 -15.47 0.20
N LYS A 40 -25.38 -16.39 0.61
CA LYS A 40 -24.52 -16.23 1.78
C LYS A 40 -23.61 -15.00 1.57
N PRO A 41 -23.48 -14.08 2.53
CA PRO A 41 -22.52 -12.99 2.41
C PRO A 41 -21.12 -13.58 2.55
N GLN A 42 -20.38 -13.66 1.44
CA GLN A 42 -18.94 -13.85 1.48
C GLN A 42 -18.33 -12.62 2.13
N ASN A 43 -17.73 -12.82 3.31
CA ASN A 43 -17.03 -11.78 4.04
C ASN A 43 -15.70 -11.50 3.33
N VAL A 44 -15.75 -10.68 2.28
CA VAL A 44 -14.59 -10.24 1.49
C VAL A 44 -13.84 -9.17 2.28
N VAL A 45 -12.87 -9.59 3.09
CA VAL A 45 -11.90 -8.66 3.67
C VAL A 45 -11.01 -8.14 2.55
N SER A 46 -11.11 -6.85 2.26
CA SER A 46 -10.23 -6.15 1.33
C SER A 46 -8.82 -6.17 1.91
N LEU A 47 -7.96 -7.07 1.43
CA LEU A 47 -6.52 -6.94 1.59
C LEU A 47 -6.11 -5.71 0.76
N GLN A 48 -6.25 -4.52 1.33
CA GLN A 48 -5.52 -3.37 0.84
C GLN A 48 -4.05 -3.77 1.00
N SER A 49 -3.46 -4.19 -0.12
CA SER A 49 -2.04 -4.46 -0.19
C SER A 49 -1.36 -3.28 0.49
N VAL A 50 -0.61 -3.55 1.54
CA VAL A 50 0.31 -2.58 2.14
C VAL A 50 1.37 -2.33 1.06
N GLN A 51 1.00 -1.54 0.04
CA GLN A 51 1.93 -0.99 -0.93
C GLN A 51 2.80 -0.06 -0.10
N LYS A 52 3.91 -0.59 0.39
CA LYS A 52 4.97 0.21 1.00
C LYS A 52 5.29 1.29 -0.03
N SER A 53 4.83 2.51 0.23
CA SER A 53 5.12 3.67 -0.62
C SER A 53 6.64 3.79 -0.71
N SER A 54 7.23 3.53 -1.88
CA SER A 54 8.65 3.78 -2.11
C SER A 54 8.86 5.29 -2.04
N LYS A 55 9.70 5.73 -1.10
CA LYS A 55 10.02 7.14 -0.91
C LYS A 55 11.40 7.40 -1.49
N VAL A 56 11.49 8.44 -2.31
CA VAL A 56 12.75 8.97 -2.83
C VAL A 56 13.04 10.28 -2.10
N VAL A 57 14.28 10.45 -1.67
CA VAL A 57 14.75 11.66 -0.97
C VAL A 57 15.68 12.42 -1.91
N LEU A 58 15.54 13.74 -1.98
CA LEU A 58 16.45 14.60 -2.73
C LEU A 58 17.30 15.37 -1.74
N VAL A 59 18.62 15.33 -1.93
CA VAL A 59 19.59 15.99 -1.04
C VAL A 59 20.58 16.77 -1.87
N GLU A 60 20.81 18.03 -1.50
CA GLU A 60 21.82 18.92 -2.09
C GLU A 60 22.81 19.32 -0.98
N PRO A 61 23.82 18.48 -0.70
CA PRO A 61 24.76 18.76 0.38
C PRO A 61 25.61 20.00 0.07
N ARG A 62 26.02 20.67 1.15
CA ARG A 62 26.96 21.81 1.17
C ARG A 62 28.25 21.48 1.92
N VAL A 63 28.25 20.42 2.74
CA VAL A 63 29.43 19.97 3.47
C VAL A 63 29.56 18.45 3.44
N TYR A 64 30.79 17.94 3.58
CA TYR A 64 31.07 16.50 3.60
C TYR A 64 30.28 15.74 4.69
N ALA A 65 30.04 16.36 5.84
CA ALA A 65 29.35 15.72 6.96
C ALA A 65 27.92 15.25 6.63
N GLU A 66 27.23 15.94 5.72
CA GLU A 66 25.85 15.58 5.30
C GLU A 66 25.79 14.26 4.52
N ALA A 67 26.94 13.72 4.09
CA ALA A 67 27.00 12.37 3.52
C ALA A 67 26.51 11.29 4.51
N GLN A 68 26.65 11.52 5.82
CA GLN A 68 26.15 10.61 6.85
C GLN A 68 24.62 10.56 6.86
N ASP A 69 23.95 11.69 6.69
CA ASP A 69 22.48 11.75 6.62
C ASP A 69 21.98 10.97 5.41
N ILE A 70 22.65 11.10 4.26
CA ILE A 70 22.37 10.32 3.04
C ILE A 70 22.50 8.82 3.33
N ALA A 71 23.56 8.40 4.01
CA ALA A 71 23.76 7.00 4.41
C ALA A 71 22.62 6.49 5.31
N ASP A 72 22.15 7.31 6.24
CA ASP A 72 21.01 6.95 7.10
C ASP A 72 19.70 6.86 6.31
N HIS A 73 19.49 7.69 5.28
CA HIS A 73 18.35 7.52 4.37
C HIS A 73 18.40 6.18 3.63
N LEU A 74 19.58 5.79 3.13
CA LEU A 74 19.78 4.52 2.42
C LEU A 74 19.55 3.31 3.34
N LYS A 75 20.08 3.34 4.57
CA LYS A 75 19.83 2.31 5.59
C LYS A 75 18.36 2.14 5.93
N ASN A 76 17.58 3.23 5.85
CA ASN A 76 16.13 3.21 6.04
C ASN A 76 15.36 2.76 4.78
N ARG A 77 16.02 2.11 3.81
CA ARG A 77 15.41 1.56 2.59
C ARG A 77 14.76 2.63 1.70
N ARG A 78 15.31 3.85 1.70
CA ARG A 78 14.88 4.97 0.84
C ARG A 78 15.97 5.25 -0.20
N ALA A 79 15.57 5.40 -1.46
CA ALA A 79 16.49 5.87 -2.50
C ALA A 79 16.78 7.36 -2.31
N VAL A 80 17.99 7.79 -2.67
CA VAL A 80 18.43 9.18 -2.51
C VAL A 80 19.03 9.69 -3.81
N VAL A 81 18.56 10.84 -4.27
CA VAL A 81 19.19 11.62 -5.33
C VAL A 81 20.06 12.67 -4.68
N VAL A 82 21.35 12.66 -5.02
CA VAL A 82 22.38 13.52 -4.44
C VAL A 82 22.87 14.50 -5.49
N ASN A 83 22.67 15.79 -5.25
CA ASN A 83 23.18 16.86 -6.11
C ASN A 83 24.43 17.52 -5.49
N LEU A 84 25.60 17.28 -6.09
CA LEU A 84 26.90 17.79 -5.64
C LEU A 84 27.33 19.08 -6.37
N GLN A 85 26.43 19.77 -7.07
CA GLN A 85 26.77 21.00 -7.81
C GLN A 85 27.30 22.16 -6.94
N ARG A 86 26.98 22.17 -5.65
CA ARG A 86 27.45 23.20 -4.69
C ARG A 86 28.66 22.76 -3.86
N ILE A 87 29.26 21.63 -4.20
CA ILE A 87 30.42 21.07 -3.51
C ILE A 87 31.63 21.17 -4.43
N ASP A 88 32.79 21.54 -3.86
CA ASP A 88 34.06 21.50 -4.58
C ASP A 88 34.39 20.10 -5.08
N HIS A 89 35.00 20.00 -6.26
CA HIS A 89 35.28 18.73 -6.92
C HIS A 89 36.02 17.71 -6.03
N ASP A 90 36.99 18.17 -5.22
CA ASP A 90 37.71 17.31 -4.26
C ASP A 90 36.79 16.72 -3.19
N GLN A 91 35.92 17.55 -2.60
CA GLN A 91 34.96 17.09 -1.60
C GLN A 91 33.86 16.24 -2.21
N ALA A 92 33.46 16.51 -3.45
CA ALA A 92 32.47 15.72 -4.18
C ALA A 92 32.97 14.28 -4.38
N LYS A 93 34.24 14.10 -4.79
CA LYS A 93 34.87 12.78 -4.88
C LYS A 93 34.83 12.03 -3.55
N ARG A 94 35.22 12.70 -2.46
CA ARG A 94 35.17 12.09 -1.11
C ARG A 94 33.77 11.67 -0.69
N ILE A 95 32.74 12.47 -1.02
CA ILE A 95 31.34 12.10 -0.75
C ILE A 95 30.97 10.87 -1.58
N VAL A 96 31.29 10.84 -2.87
CA VAL A 96 31.00 9.68 -3.73
C VAL A 96 31.71 8.42 -3.24
N ASP A 97 32.98 8.50 -2.82
CA ASP A 97 33.71 7.36 -2.26
C ASP A 97 33.05 6.84 -0.98
N PHE A 98 32.64 7.74 -0.08
CA PHE A 98 31.94 7.39 1.15
C PHE A 98 30.58 6.72 0.87
N LEU A 99 29.81 7.26 -0.06
CA LEU A 99 28.52 6.70 -0.45
C LEU A 99 28.70 5.36 -1.17
N SER A 100 29.73 5.21 -2.00
CA SER A 100 30.08 3.95 -2.67
C SER A 100 30.37 2.84 -1.66
N GLY A 101 31.15 3.15 -0.61
CA GLY A 101 31.38 2.22 0.50
C GLY A 101 30.09 1.89 1.27
N THR A 102 29.21 2.88 1.44
CA THR A 102 27.93 2.71 2.13
C THR A 102 26.97 1.79 1.36
N VAL A 103 26.77 2.05 0.06
CA VAL A 103 25.88 1.24 -0.78
C VAL A 103 26.41 -0.18 -0.93
N TYR A 104 27.74 -0.34 -1.06
CA TYR A 104 28.37 -1.65 -1.09
C TYR A 104 28.10 -2.45 0.19
N ALA A 105 28.18 -1.81 1.37
CA ALA A 105 27.93 -2.46 2.64
C ALA A 105 26.47 -2.90 2.84
N ILE A 106 25.51 -2.21 2.23
CA ILE A 106 24.07 -2.53 2.33
C ILE A 106 23.53 -3.33 1.13
N GLY A 107 24.37 -3.70 0.16
CA GLY A 107 23.95 -4.37 -1.08
C GLY A 107 23.09 -3.48 -1.98
N GLY A 108 23.28 -2.18 -1.92
CA GLY A 108 22.67 -1.18 -2.79
C GLY A 108 23.53 -0.89 -4.01
N ASP A 109 23.15 0.16 -4.75
CA ASP A 109 23.87 0.62 -5.93
C ASP A 109 24.01 2.15 -5.95
N ILE A 110 25.00 2.65 -6.69
CA ILE A 110 25.23 4.07 -6.95
C ILE A 110 25.45 4.30 -8.43
N GLN A 111 24.63 5.17 -9.03
CA GLN A 111 24.69 5.47 -10.45
C GLN A 111 24.81 6.98 -10.66
N ARG A 112 25.73 7.39 -11.54
CA ARG A 112 25.79 8.78 -12.00
C ARG A 112 24.67 9.01 -13.01
N ILE A 113 23.82 10.00 -12.75
CA ILE A 113 22.66 10.33 -13.62
C ILE A 113 22.80 11.70 -14.30
N GLY A 114 23.85 12.47 -13.98
CA GLY A 114 24.13 13.75 -14.61
C GLY A 114 25.46 14.36 -14.15
N SER A 115 25.69 15.62 -14.53
CA SER A 115 26.86 16.38 -14.09
C SER A 115 26.76 16.69 -12.60
N SER A 116 27.59 16.02 -11.79
CA SER A 116 27.58 16.09 -10.33
C SER A 116 26.27 15.65 -9.67
N ILE A 117 25.46 14.82 -10.35
CA ILE A 117 24.22 14.26 -9.79
C ILE A 117 24.32 12.73 -9.76
N PHE A 118 24.05 12.16 -8.60
CA PHE A 118 24.15 10.73 -8.33
C PHE A 118 22.83 10.20 -7.77
N LEU A 119 22.46 9.00 -8.18
CA LEU A 119 21.37 8.23 -7.62
C LEU A 119 21.97 7.13 -6.75
N CYS A 120 21.60 7.09 -5.47
CA CYS A 120 21.95 6.02 -4.55
C CYS A 120 20.68 5.22 -4.22
N THR A 121 20.73 3.91 -4.40
CA THR A 121 19.61 3.01 -4.16
C THR A 121 19.97 1.93 -3.15
N PRO A 122 19.06 1.59 -2.22
CA PRO A 122 19.18 0.40 -1.38
C PRO A 122 18.80 -0.87 -2.15
N ASP A 123 19.07 -2.04 -1.55
CA ASP A 123 18.75 -3.39 -2.05
C ASP A 123 17.28 -3.59 -2.51
N ASN A 124 16.34 -2.80 -2.00
CA ASN A 124 14.91 -2.89 -2.31
C ASN A 124 14.46 -2.04 -3.50
N VAL A 125 15.37 -1.36 -4.20
CA VAL A 125 15.05 -0.52 -5.36
C VAL A 125 15.88 -0.98 -6.55
N GLU A 126 15.18 -1.50 -7.56
CA GLU A 126 15.78 -1.87 -8.84
C GLU A 126 15.82 -0.65 -9.77
N VAL A 127 16.97 -0.41 -10.41
CA VAL A 127 17.17 0.65 -11.40
C VAL A 127 17.37 0.00 -12.76
N SER A 128 16.66 0.47 -13.77
CA SER A 128 16.80 -0.01 -15.15
C SER A 128 17.15 1.14 -16.09
N GLY A 129 18.05 0.86 -17.04
CA GLY A 129 18.53 1.84 -18.01
C GLY A 129 19.95 2.33 -17.71
N ASN A 130 20.53 3.02 -18.69
CA ASN A 130 21.85 3.61 -18.57
C ASN A 130 21.81 5.03 -19.17
N ILE A 131 22.42 5.98 -18.46
CA ILE A 131 22.64 7.33 -18.95
C ILE A 131 24.08 7.39 -19.45
N SER A 132 24.25 7.38 -20.77
CA SER A 132 25.57 7.53 -21.38
C SER A 132 26.17 8.88 -20.95
N GLU A 133 27.39 8.85 -20.40
CA GLU A 133 28.15 10.07 -20.19
C GLU A 133 28.42 10.71 -21.56
N ILE A 134 27.72 11.81 -21.85
CA ILE A 134 28.20 12.76 -22.84
C ILE A 134 29.41 13.40 -22.16
N MET A 135 30.60 12.86 -22.45
CA MET A 135 31.87 13.44 -22.02
C MET A 135 31.89 14.88 -22.50
N GLN A 136 31.62 15.84 -21.62
CA GLN A 136 31.96 17.22 -21.89
C GLN A 136 33.48 17.27 -21.87
N GLU A 137 34.09 17.62 -23.01
CA GLU A 137 35.53 17.70 -23.28
C GLU A 137 36.33 18.64 -22.33
N HIS A 138 35.74 19.09 -21.23
CA HIS A 138 36.32 20.06 -20.32
C HIS A 138 37.42 19.48 -19.40
N ASP A 139 37.54 18.15 -19.30
CA ASP A 139 38.58 17.48 -18.50
C ASP A 139 39.86 17.16 -19.30
N LEU A 140 39.87 17.32 -20.64
CA LEU A 140 41.06 17.05 -21.46
C LEU A 140 42.11 18.17 -21.43
N ASN A 141 41.80 19.32 -20.82
CA ASN A 141 42.71 20.47 -20.80
C ASN A 141 43.57 20.57 -19.53
N ASP A 142 43.37 19.71 -18.53
CA ASP A 142 44.10 19.81 -17.25
C ASP A 142 45.31 18.85 -17.13
N SER A 143 45.58 18.03 -18.16
CA SER A 143 46.74 17.11 -18.18
C SER A 143 47.99 17.72 -18.84
N ARG A 144 48.19 19.03 -18.70
CA ARG A 144 49.30 19.74 -19.32
C ARG A 144 50.19 20.47 -18.32
N TRP A 145 50.62 19.76 -17.28
CA TRP A 145 51.77 20.10 -16.44
C TRP A 145 52.28 18.84 -15.74
#